data_AF-A0A5C6A4L8-F1
#
_entry.id   AF-A0A5C6A4L8-F1
#
_cell.length_a   1.000
_cell.length_b   1.000
_cell.length_c   1.000
_cell.angle_alpha   90.00
_cell.angle_beta   90.00
_cell.angle_gamma   90.00
#
_symmetry.space_group_name_H-M   'P 1'
#
loop_
_entity.id
_entity.type
_entity.pdbx_description
1 polymer ?
#
loop_
_entity_poly.entity_id
_entity_poly.type
_entity_poly.pdbx_seq_one_letter_code
_entity_poly.pdbx_strand_id
1 'polypeptide(L)'
;MMHSVLKTKVSLIRIFVASTTLAGSVAWGCPYCNSDVGKEVAAGIFNEDFWFNGALTLLPLPAMLLIVALMRFGAPWNSRSELPPAPTAHRTEAPQSDSTPNSETP
;
A
#
# COMPACT_ATOMS: atom_id res chain seq x y z
N MET A 1 -16.26 -8.99 21.07
CA MET A 1 -14.84 -9.37 20.90
C MET A 1 -14.60 -10.88 20.71
N MET A 2 -15.34 -11.78 21.35
CA MET A 2 -15.11 -13.24 21.25
C MET A 2 -15.34 -13.84 19.83
N HIS A 3 -16.26 -13.28 19.03
CA HIS A 3 -16.53 -13.78 17.66
C HIS A 3 -15.37 -13.57 16.67
N SER A 4 -14.61 -12.46 16.80
CA SER A 4 -13.48 -12.20 15.91
C SER A 4 -12.31 -13.15 16.17
N VAL A 5 -12.04 -13.47 17.43
CA VAL A 5 -10.97 -14.41 17.81
C VAL A 5 -11.26 -15.83 17.30
N LEU A 6 -12.54 -16.24 17.31
CA LEU A 6 -12.94 -17.55 16.81
C LEU A 6 -12.82 -17.66 15.28
N LYS A 7 -13.21 -16.61 14.53
CA LYS A 7 -13.01 -16.54 13.07
C LYS A 7 -11.53 -16.60 12.69
N THR A 8 -10.65 -15.89 13.41
CA THR A 8 -9.20 -15.90 13.16
C THR A 8 -8.59 -17.27 13.43
N LYS A 9 -8.96 -17.93 14.53
CA LYS A 9 -8.48 -19.28 14.86
C LYS A 9 -8.94 -20.33 13.83
N VAL A 10 -10.21 -20.27 13.40
CA VAL A 10 -10.74 -21.18 12.37
C VAL A 10 -10.08 -20.95 11.01
N SER A 11 -9.77 -19.69 10.66
CA SER A 11 -9.05 -19.35 9.44
C SER A 11 -7.63 -19.91 9.46
N LEU A 12 -6.91 -19.77 10.58
CA LEU A 12 -5.56 -20.31 10.73
C LEU A 12 -5.53 -21.85 10.66
N ILE A 13 -6.50 -22.51 11.31
CA ILE A 13 -6.63 -23.98 11.24
C ILE A 13 -6.86 -24.44 9.80
N ARG A 14 -7.72 -23.76 9.04
CA ARG A 14 -7.98 -24.11 7.63
C ARG A 14 -6.73 -23.93 6.76
N ILE A 15 -5.96 -22.87 6.97
CA ILE A 15 -4.70 -22.64 6.24
C ILE A 15 -3.69 -23.74 6.57
N PHE A 16 -3.57 -24.10 7.85
CA PHE A 16 -2.64 -25.15 8.29
C PHE A 16 -3.01 -26.53 7.73
N VAL A 17 -4.30 -26.90 7.76
CA VAL A 17 -4.80 -28.17 7.19
C VAL A 17 -4.63 -28.20 5.67
N ALA A 18 -4.87 -27.08 4.99
CA ALA A 18 -4.62 -26.96 3.56
C ALA A 18 -3.13 -27.12 3.21
N SER A 19 -2.22 -26.51 3.97
CA SER A 19 -0.78 -26.64 3.69
C SER A 19 -0.26 -28.06 3.91
N THR A 20 -0.73 -28.75 4.96
CA THR A 20 -0.32 -30.14 5.25
C THR A 20 -0.86 -31.14 4.23
N THR A 21 -2.09 -30.94 3.74
CA THR A 21 -2.65 -31.79 2.69
C THR A 21 -1.94 -31.61 1.34
N LEU A 22 -1.56 -30.38 0.97
CA LEU A 22 -0.75 -30.16 -0.22
C LEU A 22 0.63 -30.80 -0.10
N ALA A 23 1.28 -30.70 1.07
CA ALA A 23 2.60 -31.30 1.29
C ALA A 23 2.60 -32.84 1.25
N GLY A 24 1.51 -33.49 1.71
CA GLY A 24 1.37 -34.95 1.70
C GLY A 24 1.22 -35.56 0.31
N SER A 25 0.53 -34.87 -0.61
CA SER A 25 0.29 -35.38 -1.97
C SER A 25 1.53 -35.31 -2.89
N VAL A 26 2.47 -34.39 -2.64
CA VAL A 26 3.70 -34.26 -3.44
C VAL A 26 4.64 -35.46 -3.21
N ALA A 27 4.64 -36.02 -2.01
CA ALA A 27 5.51 -37.15 -1.64
C ALA A 27 5.16 -38.46 -2.37
N TRP A 28 3.89 -38.65 -2.74
CA TRP A 28 3.42 -39.88 -3.39
C TRP A 28 3.50 -39.83 -4.93
N GLY A 29 3.54 -38.63 -5.51
CA GLY A 29 3.53 -38.42 -6.97
C GLY A 29 4.88 -38.10 -7.60
N CYS A 30 5.97 -38.11 -6.84
CA CYS A 30 7.26 -37.61 -7.31
C CYS A 30 8.26 -38.75 -7.59
N PRO A 31 8.25 -39.37 -8.80
CA PRO A 31 9.16 -40.46 -9.16
C PRO A 31 10.63 -40.04 -9.15
N TYR A 32 10.89 -38.73 -9.21
CA TYR A 32 12.23 -38.16 -9.18
C TYR A 32 12.71 -37.77 -7.78
N CYS A 33 11.82 -37.59 -6.80
CA CYS A 33 12.22 -37.11 -5.47
C CYS A 33 13.15 -38.08 -4.70
N ASN A 34 13.16 -39.38 -5.06
CA ASN A 34 14.08 -40.37 -4.50
C ASN A 34 15.27 -40.72 -5.40
N SER A 35 15.30 -40.21 -6.64
CA SER A 35 16.42 -40.41 -7.57
C SER A 35 17.58 -39.47 -7.24
N ASP A 36 18.81 -39.88 -7.57
CA ASP A 36 20.01 -39.05 -7.31
C ASP A 36 19.91 -37.69 -8.03
N VAL A 37 19.45 -37.69 -9.27
CA VAL A 37 19.17 -36.46 -10.03
C VAL A 37 18.13 -35.56 -9.36
N GLY A 38 17.09 -36.10 -8.74
CA GLY A 38 16.11 -35.29 -8.02
C GLY A 38 16.64 -34.72 -6.70
N LYS A 39 17.51 -35.45 -6.00
CA LYS A 39 18.21 -34.92 -4.81
C LYS A 39 19.16 -33.79 -5.19
N GLU A 40 19.83 -33.92 -6.33
CA GLU A 40 20.76 -32.90 -6.82
C GLU A 40 20.04 -31.62 -7.30
N VAL A 41 18.90 -31.75 -7.99
CA VAL A 41 18.05 -30.62 -8.34
C VAL A 41 17.43 -29.97 -7.10
N ALA A 42 16.99 -30.77 -6.12
CA ALA A 42 16.46 -30.24 -4.86
C ALA A 42 17.53 -29.45 -4.09
N ALA A 43 18.76 -29.94 -4.05
CA ALA A 43 19.89 -29.22 -3.46
C ALA A 43 20.21 -27.92 -4.21
N GLY A 44 20.09 -27.91 -5.54
CA GLY A 44 20.28 -26.71 -6.36
C GLY A 44 19.17 -25.66 -6.20
N ILE A 45 17.91 -26.09 -6.08
CA ILE A 45 16.77 -25.18 -5.90
C ILE A 45 16.70 -24.64 -4.47
N PHE A 46 16.85 -25.49 -3.46
CA PHE A 46 16.78 -25.11 -2.05
C PHE A 46 18.15 -24.77 -1.48
N ASN A 47 18.91 -23.93 -2.20
CA ASN A 47 20.17 -23.41 -1.70
C ASN A 47 19.93 -22.32 -0.63
N GLU A 48 21.00 -21.87 0.04
CA GLU A 48 20.95 -20.80 1.05
C GLU A 48 20.29 -19.50 0.54
N ASP A 49 20.45 -19.18 -0.74
CA ASP A 49 19.85 -18.00 -1.37
C ASP A 49 18.38 -18.19 -1.80
N PHE A 50 17.80 -19.39 -1.68
CA PHE A 50 16.44 -19.67 -2.13
C PHE A 50 15.43 -18.69 -1.53
N TRP A 51 15.54 -18.43 -0.23
CA TRP A 51 14.66 -17.51 0.48
C TRP A 51 14.88 -16.05 0.07
N PHE A 52 16.12 -15.66 -0.15
CA PHE A 52 16.45 -14.30 -0.59
C PHE A 52 15.93 -14.04 -2.01
N ASN A 53 16.21 -14.95 -2.94
CA ASN A 53 15.72 -14.87 -4.31
C ASN A 53 14.20 -15.01 -4.38
N GLY A 54 13.61 -15.88 -3.56
CA GLY A 54 12.16 -16.00 -3.38
C GLY A 54 11.53 -14.70 -2.88
N ALA A 55 12.16 -14.03 -1.92
CA ALA A 55 11.69 -12.74 -1.43
C ALA A 55 11.84 -11.63 -2.50
N LEU A 56 12.96 -11.60 -3.23
CA LEU A 56 13.18 -10.64 -4.32
C LEU A 56 12.17 -10.83 -5.47
N THR A 57 11.87 -12.07 -5.83
CA THR A 57 10.87 -12.37 -6.86
C THR A 57 9.46 -12.05 -6.41
N LEU A 58 9.17 -12.12 -5.11
CA LEU A 58 7.89 -11.72 -4.54
C LEU A 58 7.74 -10.19 -4.44
N LEU A 59 8.84 -9.45 -4.34
CA LEU A 59 8.91 -7.98 -4.14
C LEU A 59 8.05 -7.11 -5.10
N PRO A 60 7.86 -7.45 -6.39
CA PRO A 60 7.02 -6.65 -7.28
C PRO A 60 5.54 -6.59 -6.86
N LEU A 61 5.01 -7.66 -6.25
CA LEU A 61 3.62 -7.74 -5.79
C LEU A 61 3.30 -6.75 -4.65
N PRO A 62 4.02 -6.75 -3.51
CA PRO A 62 3.79 -5.78 -2.44
C PRO A 62 4.12 -4.36 -2.89
N ALA A 63 5.08 -4.15 -3.81
CA ALA A 63 5.35 -2.82 -4.37
C ALA A 63 4.14 -2.27 -5.13
N MET A 64 3.53 -3.07 -6.02
CA MET A 64 2.30 -2.68 -6.72
C MET A 64 1.13 -2.45 -5.75
N LEU A 65 0.94 -3.33 -4.77
CA LEU A 65 -0.11 -3.14 -3.76
C LEU A 65 0.09 -1.88 -2.93
N LEU A 66 1.34 -1.56 -2.56
CA LEU A 66 1.69 -0.34 -1.85
C LEU A 66 1.32 0.90 -2.68
N ILE A 67 1.65 0.91 -3.97
CA ILE A 67 1.32 2.02 -4.88
C ILE A 67 -0.20 2.20 -4.97
N VAL A 68 -0.95 1.12 -5.17
CA VAL A 68 -2.41 1.17 -5.21
C VAL A 68 -2.99 1.65 -3.88
N ALA A 69 -2.43 1.20 -2.76
CA ALA A 69 -2.85 1.65 -1.43
C ALA A 69 -2.59 3.16 -1.25
N LEU A 70 -1.42 3.67 -1.65
CA LEU A 70 -1.10 5.09 -1.60
C LEU A 70 -2.04 5.92 -2.48
N MET A 71 -2.42 5.43 -3.65
CA MET A 71 -3.40 6.09 -4.51
C MET A 71 -4.81 6.09 -3.89
N ARG A 72 -5.22 4.99 -3.26
CA ARG A 72 -6.59 4.83 -2.76
C ARG A 72 -6.84 5.51 -1.42
N PHE A 73 -5.87 5.43 -0.51
CA PHE A 73 -5.96 5.96 0.85
C PHE A 73 -5.26 7.32 1.00
N GLY A 74 -4.47 7.73 0.01
CA GLY A 74 -3.62 8.92 0.09
C GLY A 74 -2.33 8.64 0.86
N ALA A 75 -1.34 9.52 0.70
CA ALA A 75 -0.15 9.48 1.53
C ALA A 75 -0.50 9.98 2.95
N PRO A 76 -0.06 9.30 4.02
CA PRO A 76 -0.32 9.72 5.40
C PRO A 76 0.36 11.06 5.78
N TRP A 77 1.13 11.66 4.86
CA TRP A 77 1.92 12.89 5.05
C TRP A 77 1.15 14.19 4.70
N ASN A 78 -0.17 14.15 4.52
CA ASN A 78 -0.92 15.31 4.02
C ASN A 78 -1.34 16.34 5.09
N SER A 79 -1.38 16.00 6.38
CA SER A 79 -2.16 16.79 7.37
C SER A 79 -1.59 18.13 7.87
N ARG A 80 -0.75 18.87 7.14
CA ARG A 80 -0.44 20.28 7.51
C ARG A 80 0.29 21.05 6.40
N SER A 81 -0.48 21.65 5.51
CA SER A 81 -0.09 22.88 4.83
C SER A 81 -1.36 23.68 4.61
N GLU A 82 -2.03 24.01 5.72
CA GLU A 82 -3.00 25.10 5.73
C GLU A 82 -2.19 26.36 5.43
N LEU A 83 -2.13 26.70 4.15
CA LEU A 83 -1.55 27.94 3.69
C LEU A 83 -2.33 29.05 4.42
N PRO A 84 -1.68 29.92 5.21
CA PRO A 84 -2.39 31.03 5.83
C PRO A 84 -3.13 31.79 4.73
N PRO A 85 -4.42 32.17 4.94
CA PRO A 85 -5.17 32.89 3.93
C PRO A 85 -4.33 34.09 3.48
N ALA A 86 -4.12 34.19 2.16
CA ALA A 86 -3.36 35.28 1.57
C ALA A 86 -3.82 36.60 2.20
N PRO A 87 -2.90 37.50 2.59
CA PRO A 87 -3.30 38.80 3.11
C PRO A 87 -4.23 39.42 2.09
N THR A 88 -5.50 39.60 2.44
CA THR A 88 -6.40 40.45 1.69
C THR A 88 -5.75 41.82 1.70
N ALA A 89 -5.07 42.14 0.60
CA ALA A 89 -4.64 43.48 0.31
C ALA A 89 -5.92 44.31 0.30
N HIS A 90 -6.21 44.94 1.43
CA HIS A 90 -7.14 46.05 1.50
C HIS A 90 -6.60 47.06 0.50
N ARG A 91 -7.25 47.07 -0.67
CA ARG A 91 -7.12 48.11 -1.66
C ARG A 91 -7.54 49.38 -0.93
N THR A 92 -6.57 50.17 -0.50
CA THR A 92 -6.78 51.57 -0.17
C THR A 92 -7.26 52.22 -1.46
N GLU A 93 -8.57 52.37 -1.60
CA GLU A 93 -9.13 53.35 -2.51
C GLU A 93 -8.48 54.69 -2.17
N ALA A 94 -7.81 55.27 -3.17
CA ALA A 94 -7.30 56.62 -3.10
C ALA A 94 -8.47 57.58 -2.76
N PRO A 95 -8.21 58.71 -2.08
CA PRO A 95 -9.26 59.67 -1.78
C PRO A 95 -9.84 60.17 -3.10
N GLN A 96 -11.08 59.78 -3.39
CA GLN A 96 -11.85 60.29 -4.51
C GLN A 96 -12.14 61.75 -4.21
N SER A 97 -11.40 62.63 -4.90
CA SER A 97 -11.54 64.07 -4.83
C SER A 97 -12.87 64.47 -5.45
N ASP A 98 -13.91 64.46 -4.61
CA ASP A 98 -15.24 64.93 -4.93
C ASP A 98 -15.17 66.46 -5.04
N SER A 99 -15.05 66.95 -6.27
CA SER A 99 -15.16 68.36 -6.59
C SER A 99 -16.54 68.56 -7.22
N THR A 100 -17.50 68.89 -6.36
CA THR A 100 -18.79 69.47 -6.74
C THR A 100 -18.54 70.91 -7.21
N PRO A 101 -18.98 71.33 -8.41
CA PRO A 101 -19.27 72.73 -8.66
C PRO A 101 -20.78 72.92 -8.56
N ASN A 102 -21.17 73.69 -7.54
CA ASN A 102 -22.50 74.25 -7.40
C ASN A 102 -22.83 75.08 -8.66
N SER A 103 -23.94 74.77 -9.33
CA SER A 103 -24.59 75.72 -10.24
C SER A 103 -25.85 76.25 -9.57
N GLU A 104 -25.68 77.39 -8.90
CA GLU A 104 -26.72 78.29 -8.45
C GLU A 104 -27.48 78.92 -9.64
N THR A 105 -28.82 78.88 -9.56
CA THR A 105 -29.75 80.04 -9.73
C THR A 105 -30.02 80.54 -11.18
N PRO A 106 -31.11 81.27 -11.50
CA PRO A 106 -32.39 81.58 -10.81
C PRO A 106 -33.66 80.98 -11.45
#